data_AF-A0A9E5CM86-F1
#
_entry.id   AF-A0A9E5CM86-F1
#
_cell.length_a   1.000
_cell.length_b   1.000
_cell.length_c   1.000
_cell.angle_alpha   90.00
_cell.angle_beta   90.00
_cell.angle_gamma   90.00
#
_symmetry.space_group_name_H-M   'P 1'
#
loop_
_entity.id
_entity.type
_entity.pdbx_description
1 polymer ?
#
loop_
_entity_poly.entity_id
_entity_poly.type
_entity_poly.pdbx_seq_one_letter_code
_entity_poly.pdbx_strand_id
1 'polypeptide(L)'
;MKSPPYAIMATGTDILHHTLLQLSVPNDQRGRAMGAWIVGIGMAPMGQLEIGYLAGLTGSRIALLTNGLVLATGALVLGVVMPRIRRL
;
A
#
# COMPACT_ATOMS: atom_id res chain seq x y z
N MET A 1 0.94 -29.25 -0.75
CA MET A 1 1.49 -28.10 -1.50
C MET A 1 1.91 -27.04 -0.48
N LYS A 2 3.21 -26.88 -0.21
CA LYS A 2 3.71 -25.88 0.77
C LYS A 2 3.65 -24.50 0.13
N SER A 3 2.98 -23.55 0.78
CA SER A 3 2.94 -22.15 0.35
C SER A 3 4.35 -21.54 0.36
N PRO A 4 4.73 -20.75 -0.64
CA PRO A 4 6.05 -20.12 -0.66
C PRO A 4 6.17 -19.09 0.47
N PRO A 5 7.37 -18.86 1.04
CA PRO A 5 7.55 -18.06 2.25
C PRO A 5 7.08 -16.60 2.10
N TYR A 6 7.16 -16.01 0.90
CA TYR A 6 6.65 -14.66 0.64
C TYR A 6 5.13 -14.57 0.76
N ALA A 7 4.40 -15.67 0.52
CA ALA A 7 2.94 -15.67 0.59
C ALA A 7 2.47 -15.45 2.04
N ILE A 8 3.19 -15.99 3.03
CA ILE A 8 2.88 -15.80 4.45
C ILE A 8 3.09 -14.34 4.86
N MET A 9 4.16 -13.71 4.37
CA MET A 9 4.40 -12.29 4.65
C MET A 9 3.35 -11.40 4.00
N ALA A 10 2.98 -11.69 2.75
CA ALA A 10 1.98 -10.94 2.02
C ALA A 10 0.60 -11.02 2.71
N THR A 11 0.13 -12.24 3.04
CA THR A 11 -1.16 -12.42 3.70
C THR A 11 -1.15 -11.91 5.14
N GLY A 12 -0.05 -12.07 5.87
CA GLY A 12 0.09 -11.51 7.22
C GLY A 12 0.01 -9.99 7.20
N THR A 13 0.67 -9.34 6.24
CA THR A 13 0.64 -7.89 6.07
C THR A 13 -0.78 -7.40 5.73
N ASP A 14 -1.48 -8.11 4.85
CA ASP A 14 -2.85 -7.78 4.46
C ASP A 14 -3.82 -7.84 5.66
N ILE A 15 -3.76 -8.93 6.43
CA ILE A 15 -4.59 -9.11 7.64
C ILE A 15 -4.32 -7.98 8.65
N LEU A 16 -3.06 -7.62 8.87
CA LEU A 16 -2.69 -6.53 9.77
C LEU A 16 -3.25 -5.18 9.29
N HIS A 17 -3.13 -4.86 8.00
CA HIS A 17 -3.68 -3.61 7.45
C HIS A 17 -5.19 -3.51 7.65
N HIS A 18 -5.92 -4.56 7.28
CA HIS A 18 -7.37 -4.59 7.44
C HIS A 18 -7.80 -4.49 8.91
N THR A 19 -7.09 -5.18 9.80
CA THR A 19 -7.38 -5.16 11.25
C THR A 19 -7.13 -3.77 11.85
N LEU A 20 -5.98 -3.17 11.57
CA LEU A 20 -5.65 -1.82 12.06
C LEU A 20 -6.65 -0.78 11.53
N LEU A 21 -7.01 -0.85 10.25
CA LEU A 21 -8.00 0.05 9.66
C LEU A 21 -9.35 -0.03 10.36
N GLN A 22 -9.81 -1.24 10.70
CA GLN A 22 -11.09 -1.46 11.40
C GLN A 22 -11.05 -1.08 12.89
N LEU A 23 -9.91 -1.23 13.56
CA LEU A 23 -9.70 -0.83 14.95
C LEU A 23 -9.53 0.68 15.11
N SER A 24 -9.06 1.37 14.06
CA SER A 24 -8.82 2.82 14.07
C SER A 24 -10.09 3.66 13.95
N VAL A 25 -11.25 3.04 13.69
CA VAL A 25 -12.53 3.73 13.47
C VAL A 25 -13.65 3.18 14.36
N PRO A 26 -14.63 4.02 14.76
CA PRO A 26 -15.86 3.56 15.39
C PRO A 26 -16.65 2.54 14.56
N ASN A 27 -17.43 1.69 15.22
CA ASN A 27 -18.16 0.58 14.58
C ASN A 27 -19.08 1.04 13.43
N ASP A 28 -19.74 2.19 13.58
CA ASP A 28 -20.63 2.80 12.59
C ASP A 28 -19.88 3.33 11.34
N GLN A 29 -18.57 3.57 11.44
CA GLN A 29 -17.75 4.09 10.36
C GLN A 29 -16.96 3.01 9.61
N ARG A 30 -16.99 1.75 10.08
CA ARG A 30 -16.24 0.64 9.48
C ARG A 30 -16.54 0.40 8.01
N GLY A 31 -17.80 0.56 7.60
CA GLY A 31 -18.20 0.49 6.20
C GLY A 31 -17.59 1.61 5.35
N ARG A 32 -17.50 2.83 5.88
CA ARG A 32 -16.86 3.98 5.21
C ARG A 32 -15.35 3.79 5.13
N ALA A 33 -14.72 3.27 6.18
CA ALA A 33 -13.29 2.97 6.20
C ALA A 33 -12.92 1.90 5.17
N MET A 34 -13.69 0.81 5.08
CA MET A 34 -13.52 -0.18 4.01
C MET A 34 -13.84 0.38 2.63
N GLY A 35 -14.85 1.24 2.51
CA GLY A 35 -15.15 1.93 1.25
C GLY A 35 -13.97 2.76 0.76
N ALA A 36 -13.32 3.52 1.64
CA ALA A 36 -12.12 4.28 1.32
C ALA A 36 -10.94 3.37 0.87
N TRP A 37 -10.77 2.22 1.53
CA TRP A 37 -9.79 1.22 1.12
C TRP A 37 -10.05 0.67 -0.29
N ILE A 38 -11.30 0.34 -0.62
CA ILE A 38 -11.69 -0.14 -1.96
C ILE A 38 -11.42 0.92 -3.02
N VAL A 39 -11.72 2.19 -2.74
CA VAL A 39 -11.38 3.31 -3.65
C VAL A 39 -9.87 3.38 -3.87
N GLY A 40 -9.07 3.19 -2.80
CA GLY A 40 -7.61 3.13 -2.89
C GLY A 40 -7.10 2.00 -3.78
N ILE A 41 -7.56 0.76 -3.57
CA ILE A 41 -7.21 -0.40 -4.42
C ILE A 41 -7.66 -0.18 -5.87
N GLY A 42 -8.78 0.50 -6.09
CA GLY A 42 -9.27 0.83 -7.43
C GLY A 42 -8.28 1.62 -8.29
N MET A 43 -7.29 2.28 -7.68
CA MET A 43 -6.23 3.00 -8.39
C MET A 43 -5.09 2.09 -8.88
N ALA A 44 -5.08 0.80 -8.52
CA ALA A 44 -4.01 -0.14 -8.91
C ALA A 44 -3.71 -0.19 -10.42
N PRO A 45 -4.72 -0.16 -11.33
CA PRO A 45 -4.45 -0.14 -12.78
C PRO A 45 -3.63 1.09 -13.22
N MET A 46 -3.80 2.23 -12.58
CA MET A 46 -3.03 3.44 -12.91
C MET A 46 -1.55 3.28 -12.57
N GLY A 47 -1.24 2.68 -11.41
CA GLY A 47 0.13 2.34 -11.05
C GLY A 47 0.76 1.30 -11.98
N GLN A 48 -0.04 0.32 -12.45
CA GLN A 48 0.41 -0.66 -13.44
C GLN A 48 0.76 -0.03 -14.79
N LEU A 49 -0.03 0.94 -15.24
CA LEU A 49 0.27 1.71 -16.46
C LEU A 49 1.53 2.56 -16.30
N GLU A 50 1.69 3.25 -15.17
CA GLU A 50 2.86 4.07 -14.85
C GLU A 50 4.15 3.24 -14.87
N ILE A 51 4.19 2.13 -14.12
CA ILE A 51 5.38 1.29 -14.06
C ILE A 51 5.68 0.60 -15.38
N GLY A 52 4.64 0.20 -16.13
CA GLY A 52 4.77 -0.42 -17.45
C GLY A 52 5.36 0.55 -18.47
N TYR A 53 4.87 1.79 -18.50
CA TYR A 53 5.40 2.85 -19.34
C TYR A 53 6.87 3.16 -19.00
N LEU A 54 7.17 3.34 -17.72
CA LEU A 54 8.53 3.65 -17.26
C LEU A 54 9.51 2.51 -17.55
N ALA A 55 9.08 1.26 -17.35
CA ALA A 55 9.87 0.08 -17.68
C ALA A 55 10.09 -0.06 -19.20
N GLY A 56 9.12 0.35 -20.02
CA GLY A 56 9.26 0.37 -21.48
C GLY A 56 10.33 1.34 -21.98
N LEU A 57 10.55 2.46 -21.27
CA LEU A 57 11.56 3.46 -21.63
C LEU A 57 12.94 3.22 -21.02
N THR A 58 12.98 2.69 -19.78
CA THR A 58 14.23 2.65 -18.98
C THR A 58 14.65 1.24 -18.56
N GLY A 59 13.80 0.24 -18.75
CA GLY A 59 13.99 -1.12 -18.25
C GLY A 59 13.43 -1.33 -16.84
N SER A 60 13.18 -2.60 -16.49
CA SER A 60 12.50 -2.99 -15.24
C SER A 60 13.25 -2.57 -13.97
N ARG A 61 14.59 -2.63 -13.98
CA ARG A 61 15.42 -2.29 -12.82
C ARG A 61 15.27 -0.82 -12.42
N ILE A 62 15.36 0.09 -13.38
CA ILE A 62 15.25 1.53 -13.12
C ILE A 62 13.83 1.85 -12.68
N ALA A 63 12.81 1.33 -13.38
CA ALA A 63 11.41 1.54 -13.04
C ALA A 63 11.06 1.11 -11.59
N LEU A 64 11.56 -0.05 -11.15
CA LEU A 64 11.37 -0.53 -9.79
C LEU A 64 12.10 0.33 -8.75
N LEU A 65 13.32 0.80 -9.05
CA LEU A 65 14.08 1.67 -8.14
C LEU A 65 13.40 3.04 -7.97
N THR A 66 12.92 3.64 -9.05
CA THR A 66 12.18 4.90 -9.00
C THR A 66 10.88 4.76 -8.21
N ASN A 67 10.09 3.70 -8.47
CA ASN A 67 8.86 3.45 -7.71
C ASN A 67 9.14 3.20 -6.22
N GLY A 68 10.17 2.40 -5.91
CA GLY A 68 10.60 2.16 -4.54
C GLY A 68 11.03 3.44 -3.81
N LEU A 69 11.74 4.34 -4.49
CA LEU A 69 12.15 5.63 -3.93
C LEU A 69 10.95 6.55 -3.68
N VAL A 70 9.98 6.59 -4.60
CA VAL A 70 8.72 7.35 -4.43
C VAL A 70 7.93 6.82 -3.24
N LEU A 71 7.83 5.51 -3.07
CA LEU A 71 7.16 4.89 -1.92
C LEU A 71 7.87 5.21 -0.60
N ALA A 72 9.20 5.07 -0.56
CA ALA A 72 9.99 5.34 0.64
C ALA A 72 9.92 6.81 1.06
N THR A 73 10.03 7.73 0.09
CA THR A 73 9.91 9.18 0.34
C THR A 73 8.50 9.54 0.79
N GLY A 74 7.46 8.99 0.16
CA GLY A 74 6.08 9.17 0.60
C GLY A 74 5.83 8.70 2.03
N ALA A 75 6.36 7.53 2.40
CA ALA A 75 6.26 7.00 3.76
C ALA A 75 6.95 7.91 4.79
N LEU A 76 8.15 8.42 4.47
CA LEU A 76 8.86 9.38 5.32
C LEU A 76 8.08 10.67 5.50
N VAL A 77 7.55 11.23 4.40
CA VAL A 77 6.75 12.47 4.43
C VAL A 77 5.49 12.28 5.27
N LEU A 78 4.72 11.22 5.05
CA LEU A 78 3.53 10.92 5.86
C LEU A 78 3.88 10.69 7.33
N GLY A 79 4.98 9.98 7.60
CA GLY A 79 5.47 9.75 8.96
C GLY A 79 5.88 11.03 9.69
N VAL A 80 6.36 12.07 8.98
CA VAL A 80 6.72 13.37 9.56
C VAL A 80 5.50 14.29 9.69
N VAL A 81 4.69 14.41 8.64
CA VAL A 81 3.57 15.35 8.56
C VAL A 81 2.37 14.90 9.39
N MET A 82 2.12 13.60 9.49
CA MET A 82 0.98 13.03 10.19
C MET A 82 1.44 12.23 11.42
N PRO A 83 1.95 12.88 12.48
CA PRO A 83 2.50 12.19 13.67
C PRO A 83 1.44 11.35 14.40
N ARG A 84 0.15 11.59 14.14
CA ARG A 84 -0.97 10.75 14.60
C ARG A 84 -0.88 9.31 14.10
N ILE A 85 -0.31 9.06 12.91
CA ILE A 85 -0.10 7.70 12.38
C ILE A 85 0.87 6.91 13.25
N ARG A 86 1.81 7.59 13.94
CA ARG A 86 2.75 6.94 14.86
C ARG A 86 2.11 6.47 16.18
N ARG A 87 0.84 6.82 16.41
CA ARG A 87 0.08 6.46 17.63
C ARG A 87 -1.06 5.48 17.36
N LEU A 88 -1.21 5.03 16.10
CA LEU A 88 -2.09 3.93 15.70
C LEU A 88 -1.39 2.60 15.98
#